data_AF-A0A659UEV1-F1
#
_entry.id   AF-A0A659UEV1-F1
#
_cell.length_a   1.000
_cell.length_b   1.000
_cell.length_c   1.000
_cell.angle_alpha   90.00
_cell.angle_beta   90.00
_cell.angle_gamma   90.00
#
_symmetry.space_group_name_H-M   'P 1'
#
loop_
_entity.id
_entity.type
_entity.pdbx_description
1 polymer ?
#
loop_
_entity_poly.entity_id
_entity_poly.type
_entity_poly.pdbx_seq_one_letter_code
_entity_poly.pdbx_strand_id
1 'polypeptide(L)' 'MAKQLPTTDIRIGADLIRRRKGGTPIVCLTAYTYPIARLLDPHVDLLLVGD' A
#
# COMPACT_ATOMS: atom_id res chain seq x y z
N MET A 1 -17.69 -0.27 -4.81
CA MET A 1 -17.28 0.99 -4.16
C MET A 1 -15.98 0.72 -3.41
N ALA A 2 -14.86 1.19 -3.94
CA ALA A 2 -13.59 1.11 -3.22
C ALA A 2 -13.71 2.01 -1.98
N LYS A 3 -13.67 1.40 -0.79
CA LYS A 3 -13.73 2.12 0.47
C LYS A 3 -12.43 2.90 0.60
N GLN A 4 -12.49 4.24 0.58
CA GLN A 4 -11.33 5.11 0.78
C GLN A 4 -10.65 4.70 2.10
N LEU A 5 -9.44 4.15 2.01
CA LEU A 5 -8.62 3.85 3.18
C LEU A 5 -7.98 5.16 3.67
N PRO A 6 -7.88 5.40 4.99
CA PRO A 6 -7.36 6.64 5.54
C PRO A 6 -5.88 6.82 5.13
N THR A 7 -5.60 7.82 4.30
CA THR A 7 -4.31 8.00 3.63
C THR A 7 -3.27 8.78 4.45
N THR A 8 -3.43 9.03 5.76
CA THR A 8 -2.40 9.87 6.44
C THR A 8 -2.10 9.58 7.91
N ASP A 9 -2.85 8.74 8.63
CA ASP A 9 -2.59 8.56 10.07
C ASP A 9 -2.11 7.18 10.51
N ILE A 10 -2.03 6.20 9.61
CA ILE A 10 -1.66 4.83 9.99
C ILE A 10 -0.51 4.36 9.11
N ARG A 11 0.69 4.27 9.71
CA ARG A 11 1.81 3.53 9.11
C ARG A 11 1.37 2.07 8.88
N ILE A 12 1.38 1.63 7.62
CA ILE A 12 1.18 0.22 7.30
C ILE A 12 2.41 -0.58 7.77
N GLY A 13 2.24 -1.37 8.82
CA GLY A 13 3.27 -2.27 9.33
C GLY A 13 3.08 -3.71 8.84
N ALA A 14 4.13 -4.53 8.97
CA ALA A 14 4.10 -5.93 8.56
C ALA A 14 2.97 -6.74 9.23
N ASP A 15 2.63 -6.45 10.49
CA ASP A 15 1.54 -7.13 11.20
C ASP A 15 0.16 -6.85 10.60
N LEU A 16 -0.07 -5.62 10.13
CA LEU A 16 -1.33 -5.25 9.48
C LEU A 16 -1.50 -6.01 8.16
N ILE A 17 -0.43 -6.13 7.38
CA ILE A 17 -0.39 -6.91 6.14
C ILE A 17 -0.70 -8.39 6.43
N ARG A 18 -0.04 -8.97 7.46
CA ARG A 18 -0.25 -10.38 7.85
C ARG A 18 -1.71 -10.67 8.22
N ARG A 19 -2.37 -9.75 8.94
CA ARG A 19 -3.77 -9.90 9.35
C ARG A 19 -4.76 -9.92 8.18
N ARG A 20 -4.40 -9.40 7.00
CA ARG A 20 -5.24 -9.44 5.79
C ARG A 20 -5.18 -10.77 5.03
N LYS A 21 -4.30 -11.69 5.42
CA LYS A 21 -4.16 -12.99 4.75
C LYS A 21 -5.49 -13.75 4.77
N GLY A 22 -5.95 -14.18 3.58
CA GLY A 22 -7.24 -14.87 3.41
C GLY A 22 -8.47 -13.95 3.40
N GLY A 23 -8.29 -12.63 3.56
CA GLY A 23 -9.35 -11.63 3.50
C GLY A 23 -9.22 -10.73 2.27
N THR A 24 -9.26 -9.41 2.48
CA THR A 24 -9.17 -8.42 1.41
C THR A 24 -7.80 -8.48 0.70
N PRO A 25 -7.77 -8.68 -0.63
CA PRO A 25 -6.53 -8.68 -1.41
C PRO A 25 -5.71 -7.40 -1.19
N ILE A 26 -4.39 -7.53 -1.28
CA ILE A 26 -3.44 -6.43 -1.09
C ILE A 26 -3.07 -5.86 -2.46
N VAL A 27 -3.09 -4.53 -2.60
CA VAL A 27 -2.59 -3.84 -3.79
C VAL A 27 -1.11 -3.52 -3.58
N CYS A 28 -0.25 -4.19 -4.36
CA CYS A 28 1.20 -3.98 -4.37
C CYS A 28 1.65 -3.53 -5.76
N LEU A 29 2.35 -2.41 -5.84
CA LEU A 29 2.95 -1.90 -7.07
C LEU A 29 4.44 -1.61 -6.87
N THR A 30 5.21 -1.60 -7.95
CA THR A 30 6.61 -1.18 -7.91
C THR A 30 6.74 0.33 -8.08
N ALA A 31 7.70 0.93 -7.37
CA ALA A 31 8.05 2.33 -7.53
C ALA A 31 9.54 2.56 -7.26
N TYR A 32 10.24 3.11 -8.24
CA TYR A 32 11.70 3.33 -8.18
C TYR A 32 12.09 4.80 -8.03
N THR A 33 11.12 5.73 -8.12
CA THR A 33 11.37 7.17 -8.04
C THR A 33 10.36 7.85 -7.13
N TYR A 34 10.79 8.96 -6.52
CA TYR A 34 9.96 9.75 -5.61
C TYR A 34 8.64 10.23 -6.23
N PRO A 35 8.61 10.83 -7.45
CA PRO A 35 7.35 11.34 -8.01
C PRO A 35 6.33 10.23 -8.23
N ILE A 36 6.78 9.04 -8.64
CA ILE A 36 5.92 7.88 -8.83
C ILE A 36 5.42 7.36 -7.48
N ALA A 37 6.29 7.19 -6.48
CA ALA A 37 5.89 6.76 -5.15
C ALA A 37 4.84 7.70 -4.53
N ARG A 38 5.05 9.02 -4.62
CA ARG A 38 4.10 10.02 -4.11
C ARG A 38 2.75 9.98 -4.80
N LEU A 39 2.72 9.72 -6.11
CA LEU A 39 1.48 9.58 -6.87
C LEU A 39 0.71 8.32 -6.48
N LEU A 40 1.42 7.23 -6.20
CA LEU A 40 0.83 5.92 -5.92
C LEU A 40 0.44 5.70 -4.46
N ASP A 41 1.11 6.37 -3.51
CA ASP A 41 0.90 6.20 -2.06
C ASP A 41 -0.58 6.23 -1.62
N PRO A 42 -1.47 7.07 -2.19
CA PRO A 42 -2.90 7.06 -1.85
C PRO A 42 -3.70 5.85 -2.31
N HIS A 43 -3.12 5.01 -3.20
CA HIS A 43 -3.84 3.98 -3.95
C HIS A 43 -3.36 2.55 -3.65
N VAL A 44 -2.27 2.40 -2.91
CA VAL A 44 -1.62 1.11 -2.68
C VAL A 44 -1.53 0.79 -1.20
N ASP A 45 -1.49 -0.50 -0.88
CA ASP A 45 -1.22 -0.98 0.48
C ASP A 45 0.30 -1.12 0.72
N LEU A 46 1.07 -1.30 -0.35
CA LEU A 46 2.50 -1.56 -0.34
C LEU A 46 3.16 -1.04 -1.64
N LEU A 47 4.29 -0.36 -1.50
CA LEU A 47 5.21 -0.08 -2.61
C LEU A 47 6.45 -0.99 -2.49
N LEU A 48 6.81 -1.66 -3.58
CA LEU A 48 8.00 -2.50 -3.68
C LEU A 48 9.07 -1.80 -4.51
N VAL A 49 10.25 -1.61 -3.93
CA VAL A 49 11.47 -1.35 -4.71
C VAL A 49 12.03 -2.72 -5.08
N GLY A 50 11.88 -3.12 -6.34
CA GLY A 50 12.48 -4.35 -6.85
C GLY A 50 14.00 -4.24 -6.96
N ASP A 51 14.65 -5.33 -7.37
CA ASP A 51 16.05 -5.29 -7.78
C ASP A 51 16.26 -4.48 -9.07
#